data_AF-A0A523V383-F1
#
_entry.id   AF-A0A523V383-F1
#
_cell.length_a   1.000
_cell.length_b   1.000
_cell.length_c   1.000
_cell.angle_alpha   90.00
_cell.angle_beta   90.00
_cell.angle_gamma   90.00
#
_symmetry.space_group_name_H-M   'P 1'
#
loop_
_entity.id
_entity.type
_entity.pdbx_description
1 polymer ?
#
loop_
_entity_poly.entity_id
_entity_poly.type
_entity_poly.pdbx_seq_one_letter_code
_entity_poly.pdbx_strand_id
1 'polypeptide(L)'
;MSNQVASRLVHEGELDEFLGGLVVETLHAGEPLRRNAVVAAENPAFVHRLSLALEDPNFVAAVIPVDASVIPGNVVAGDYINITMGLGRGVGESGYEAPSATGGLSGSVQGGGALTVTDTTDDSVIAGLPEIKTPLDKIVLAHVQVLEVSRERVSNPNYGLSAAEDPTSLEPAYLEGDVQGVTLLVPKGAEELLFFAVDNGTLHMTIVPHSAVMAGAEPSAGITWEDVVRFIQEERAGALEGADEGASDE
;
A
#
# COMPACT_ATOMS: atom_id res chain seq x y z
N MET A 1 -44.53 6.20 17.38
CA MET A 1 -43.18 5.87 16.90
C MET A 1 -42.85 6.80 15.74
N SER A 2 -41.62 7.30 15.64
CA SER A 2 -41.19 8.11 14.48
C SER A 2 -41.13 7.21 13.24
N ASN A 3 -41.69 7.67 12.11
CA ASN A 3 -41.67 6.94 10.82
C ASN A 3 -40.24 6.55 10.39
N GLN A 4 -39.20 7.28 10.83
CA GLN A 4 -37.80 6.96 10.59
C GLN A 4 -37.30 5.71 11.33
N VAL A 5 -37.91 5.35 12.46
CA VAL A 5 -37.51 4.16 13.24
C VAL A 5 -38.19 2.92 12.66
N ALA A 6 -39.45 3.05 12.24
CA ALA A 6 -40.21 1.97 11.63
C ALA A 6 -39.59 1.53 10.29
N SER A 7 -39.09 2.46 9.47
CA SER A 7 -38.46 2.14 8.18
C SER A 7 -37.14 1.36 8.28
N ARG A 8 -36.56 1.23 9.49
CA ARG A 8 -35.32 0.49 9.72
C ARG A 8 -35.57 -0.96 10.14
N LEU A 9 -36.82 -1.34 10.37
CA LEU A 9 -37.20 -2.69 10.77
C LEU A 9 -37.47 -3.56 9.53
N VAL A 10 -37.28 -4.86 9.68
CA VAL A 10 -37.68 -5.85 8.68
C VAL A 10 -39.17 -6.10 8.86
N HIS A 11 -39.94 -5.97 7.78
CA HIS A 11 -41.36 -6.28 7.78
C HIS A 11 -41.62 -7.74 7.40
N GLU A 12 -42.79 -8.27 7.77
CA GLU A 12 -43.16 -9.67 7.53
C GLU A 12 -43.06 -10.07 6.05
N GLY A 13 -43.41 -9.17 5.13
CA GLY A 13 -43.33 -9.43 3.69
C GLY A 13 -41.91 -9.39 3.10
N GLU A 14 -40.93 -8.90 3.85
CA GLU A 14 -39.52 -8.83 3.43
C GLU A 14 -38.69 -9.92 4.12
N LEU A 15 -39.27 -10.68 5.06
CA LEU A 15 -38.53 -11.61 5.91
C LEU A 15 -37.75 -12.66 5.12
N ASP A 16 -38.31 -13.13 4.01
CA ASP A 16 -37.70 -14.15 3.15
C ASP A 16 -36.39 -13.66 2.50
N GLU A 17 -36.24 -12.36 2.26
CA GLU A 17 -35.02 -11.74 1.70
C GLU A 17 -33.85 -11.75 2.70
N PHE A 18 -34.16 -11.84 4.00
CA PHE A 18 -33.17 -11.86 5.09
C PHE A 18 -32.86 -13.27 5.59
N LEU A 19 -33.58 -14.30 5.10
CA LEU A 19 -33.32 -15.70 5.47
C LEU A 19 -32.00 -16.19 4.86
N GLY A 20 -31.19 -16.85 5.69
CA GLY A 20 -29.82 -17.24 5.32
C GLY A 20 -28.79 -16.12 5.48
N GLY A 21 -29.23 -14.91 5.85
CA GLY A 21 -28.35 -13.80 6.20
C GLY A 21 -27.58 -14.02 7.50
N LEU A 22 -26.40 -13.39 7.59
CA LEU A 22 -25.56 -13.42 8.79
C LEU A 22 -25.95 -12.31 9.76
N VAL A 23 -26.22 -12.65 11.01
CA VAL A 23 -26.48 -11.67 12.07
C VAL A 23 -25.16 -11.03 12.51
N VAL A 24 -25.10 -9.69 12.47
CA VAL A 24 -23.87 -8.92 12.73
C VAL A 24 -23.87 -8.14 14.04
N GLU A 25 -25.04 -7.94 14.64
CA GLU A 25 -25.20 -7.33 15.96
C GLU A 25 -25.83 -8.35 16.91
N THR A 26 -25.55 -8.25 18.21
CA THR A 26 -26.17 -9.14 19.20
C THR A 26 -27.67 -8.86 19.28
N LEU A 27 -28.48 -9.79 18.76
CA LEU A 27 -29.94 -9.74 18.85
C LEU A 27 -30.42 -10.45 20.11
N HIS A 28 -31.34 -9.81 20.83
CA HIS A 28 -31.98 -10.39 22.00
C HIS A 28 -33.33 -11.01 21.61
N ALA A 29 -33.70 -12.10 22.28
CA ALA A 29 -34.99 -12.73 22.06
C ALA A 29 -36.14 -11.72 22.32
N GLY A 30 -37.00 -11.52 21.33
CA GLY A 30 -38.11 -10.58 21.38
C GLY A 30 -37.80 -9.16 20.86
N GLU A 31 -36.55 -8.87 20.46
CA GLU A 31 -36.22 -7.62 19.78
C GLU A 31 -36.70 -7.64 18.31
N PRO A 32 -37.34 -6.56 17.81
CA PRO A 32 -37.68 -6.45 16.39
C PRO A 32 -36.43 -6.45 15.51
N LEU A 33 -36.45 -7.27 14.45
CA LEU A 33 -35.32 -7.40 13.54
C LEU A 33 -35.09 -6.08 12.79
N ARG A 34 -33.87 -5.56 12.88
CA ARG A 34 -33.46 -4.35 12.16
C ARG A 34 -32.73 -4.74 10.90
N ARG A 35 -32.96 -4.01 9.81
CA ARG A 35 -32.32 -4.27 8.52
C ARG A 35 -30.79 -4.17 8.60
N ASN A 36 -30.26 -3.31 9.47
CA ASN A 36 -28.81 -3.16 9.66
C ASN A 36 -28.17 -4.27 10.53
N ALA A 37 -28.98 -5.07 11.24
CA ALA A 37 -28.49 -6.13 12.11
C ALA A 37 -28.28 -7.47 11.39
N VAL A 38 -28.77 -7.60 10.15
CA VAL A 38 -28.65 -8.80 9.32
C VAL A 38 -28.01 -8.44 7.97
N VAL A 39 -26.98 -9.18 7.62
CA VAL A 39 -26.32 -9.12 6.32
C VAL A 39 -26.93 -10.16 5.40
N ALA A 40 -27.57 -9.69 4.33
CA ALA A 40 -28.04 -10.50 3.20
C ALA A 40 -27.56 -9.83 1.90
N ALA A 41 -27.43 -10.62 0.81
CA ALA A 41 -26.88 -10.16 -0.47
C ALA A 41 -27.67 -9.01 -1.13
N GLU A 42 -28.93 -8.83 -0.73
CA GLU A 42 -29.88 -7.89 -1.35
C GLU A 42 -30.04 -6.56 -0.55
N ASN A 43 -29.34 -6.41 0.57
CA ASN A 43 -29.49 -5.25 1.46
C ASN A 43 -28.42 -4.18 1.18
N PRO A 44 -28.69 -2.94 0.75
CA PRO A 44 -27.67 -1.94 0.45
C PRO A 44 -26.76 -1.51 1.63
N ALA A 45 -27.10 -1.84 2.89
CA ALA A 45 -26.17 -1.73 4.02
C ALA A 45 -24.95 -2.69 3.90
N PHE A 46 -25.03 -3.66 2.98
CA PHE A 46 -24.02 -4.60 2.49
C PHE A 46 -22.78 -3.92 1.89
N VAL A 47 -22.94 -2.74 1.27
CA VAL A 47 -21.88 -2.05 0.52
C VAL A 47 -20.68 -1.65 1.40
N HIS A 48 -20.88 -1.51 2.72
CA HIS A 48 -19.83 -1.05 3.63
C HIS A 48 -19.00 -2.16 4.29
N ARG A 49 -19.27 -3.45 4.04
CA ARG A 49 -18.44 -4.55 4.58
C ARG A 49 -17.57 -5.18 3.50
N LEU A 50 -16.33 -4.68 3.40
CA LEU A 50 -15.31 -5.19 2.48
C LEU A 50 -15.10 -6.70 2.56
N SER A 51 -15.16 -7.31 3.75
CA SER A 51 -14.98 -8.76 3.93
C SER A 51 -16.02 -9.62 3.22
N LEU A 52 -17.19 -9.06 2.90
CA LEU A 52 -18.27 -9.75 2.20
C LEU A 52 -18.31 -9.40 0.71
N ALA A 53 -17.66 -8.30 0.32
CA ALA A 53 -17.45 -7.89 -1.06
C ALA A 53 -16.28 -8.62 -1.74
N LEU A 54 -15.38 -9.23 -0.95
CA LEU A 54 -14.30 -10.07 -1.45
C LEU A 54 -14.82 -11.47 -1.78
N GLU A 55 -15.00 -11.77 -3.06
CA GLU A 55 -15.47 -13.07 -3.55
C GLU A 55 -14.34 -14.10 -3.69
N ASP A 56 -13.12 -13.66 -4.01
CA ASP A 56 -11.96 -14.54 -4.24
C ASP A 56 -11.12 -14.71 -2.95
N PRO A 57 -10.96 -15.95 -2.43
CA PRO A 57 -10.18 -16.22 -1.22
C PRO A 57 -8.67 -15.95 -1.38
N ASN A 58 -8.17 -15.74 -2.60
CA ASN A 58 -6.77 -15.42 -2.87
C ASN A 58 -6.46 -13.93 -2.79
N PHE A 59 -7.47 -13.09 -2.53
CA PHE A 59 -7.30 -11.65 -2.38
C PHE A 59 -7.70 -11.17 -1.00
N VAL A 60 -7.07 -10.08 -0.59
CA VAL A 60 -7.33 -9.38 0.67
C VAL A 60 -7.54 -7.90 0.39
N ALA A 61 -8.37 -7.25 1.22
CA ALA A 61 -8.49 -5.79 1.22
C ALA A 61 -7.45 -5.24 2.21
N ALA A 62 -6.40 -4.61 1.70
CA ALA A 62 -5.35 -4.00 2.51
C ALA A 62 -5.55 -2.49 2.60
N VAL A 63 -5.54 -1.95 3.82
CA VAL A 63 -5.65 -0.51 4.06
C VAL A 63 -4.26 0.08 4.21
N ILE A 64 -3.94 1.05 3.36
CA ILE A 64 -2.64 1.72 3.36
C ILE A 64 -2.87 3.19 3.71
N PRO A 65 -2.34 3.67 4.85
CA PRO A 65 -2.32 5.10 5.14
C PRO A 65 -1.38 5.77 4.15
N VAL A 66 -1.83 6.88 3.54
CA VAL A 66 -1.05 7.60 2.53
C VAL A 66 -1.08 9.09 2.80
N ASP A 67 0.01 9.74 2.45
CA ASP A 67 0.08 11.20 2.35
C ASP A 67 -0.33 11.64 0.94
N ALA A 68 -0.95 12.81 0.82
CA ALA A 68 -1.40 13.34 -0.47
C ALA A 68 -0.26 13.57 -1.48
N SER A 69 1.00 13.67 -1.03
CA SER A 69 2.16 13.82 -1.91
C SER A 69 2.56 12.53 -2.64
N VAL A 70 2.15 11.36 -2.16
CA VAL A 70 2.59 10.07 -2.72
C VAL A 70 1.54 9.40 -3.60
N ILE A 71 0.35 10.00 -3.71
CA ILE A 71 -0.77 9.49 -4.50
C ILE A 71 -1.45 10.62 -5.29
N PRO A 72 -1.89 10.38 -6.54
CA PRO A 72 -2.66 11.37 -7.28
C PRO A 72 -4.00 11.69 -6.61
N GLY A 73 -4.27 12.98 -6.37
CA GLY A 73 -5.48 13.42 -5.66
C GLY A 73 -6.81 13.11 -6.34
N ASN A 74 -6.80 12.79 -7.64
CA ASN A 74 -7.98 12.42 -8.43
C ASN A 74 -8.24 10.90 -8.48
N VAL A 75 -7.52 10.09 -7.70
CA VAL A 75 -7.76 8.65 -7.60
C VAL A 75 -9.17 8.35 -7.11
N VAL A 76 -9.82 7.36 -7.72
CA VAL A 76 -11.16 6.89 -7.37
C VAL A 76 -11.21 5.37 -7.22
N ALA A 77 -12.25 4.88 -6.56
CA ALA A 77 -12.52 3.45 -6.48
C ALA A 77 -12.70 2.86 -7.90
N GLY A 78 -12.10 1.70 -8.16
CA GLY A 78 -12.06 1.05 -9.46
C GLY A 78 -10.80 1.35 -10.27
N ASP A 79 -10.02 2.39 -9.92
CA ASP A 79 -8.74 2.65 -10.58
C ASP A 79 -7.72 1.56 -10.28
N TYR A 80 -6.76 1.39 -11.19
CA TYR A 80 -5.61 0.52 -11.01
C TYR A 80 -4.38 1.36 -10.74
N ILE A 81 -3.59 0.94 -9.75
CA ILE A 81 -2.36 1.61 -9.38
C ILE A 81 -1.17 0.65 -9.33
N ASN A 82 0.02 1.18 -9.58
CA ASN A 82 1.28 0.52 -9.24
C ASN A 82 1.80 1.10 -7.93
N ILE A 83 2.22 0.22 -7.03
CA ILE A 83 2.89 0.57 -5.78
C ILE A 83 4.38 0.38 -5.99
N THR A 84 5.12 1.46 -5.79
CA THR A 84 6.55 1.55 -6.01
C THR A 84 7.22 1.88 -4.69
N MET A 85 8.28 1.14 -4.35
CA MET A 85 9.03 1.28 -3.12
C MET A 85 10.43 1.80 -3.44
N GLY A 86 10.71 3.01 -2.96
CA GLY A 86 12.06 3.57 -2.94
C GLY A 86 12.85 3.07 -1.74
N LEU A 87 14.03 2.51 -2.01
CA LEU A 87 15.02 2.02 -1.05
C LEU A 87 16.22 2.98 -1.06
N GLY A 88 16.07 4.17 -0.47
CA GLY A 88 17.08 5.23 -0.61
C GLY A 88 17.40 6.03 0.66
N ARG A 89 16.64 5.86 1.75
CA ARG A 89 16.95 6.53 3.02
C ARG A 89 17.73 5.60 3.94
N GLY A 90 19.05 5.51 3.73
CA GLY A 90 19.91 4.81 4.68
C GLY A 90 21.17 4.11 4.15
N VAL A 91 21.70 4.43 2.96
CA VAL A 91 23.10 4.06 2.65
C VAL A 91 24.04 5.18 3.11
N GLY A 92 23.87 5.58 4.37
CA GLY A 92 24.93 6.23 5.12
C GLY A 92 25.63 5.13 5.90
N GLU A 93 26.71 4.60 5.35
CA GLU A 93 27.78 3.93 6.10
C GLU A 93 27.31 2.99 7.22
N SER A 94 26.42 2.04 6.92
CA SER A 94 26.28 0.86 7.79
C SER A 94 27.47 -0.04 7.50
N GLY A 95 28.58 0.24 8.18
CA GLY A 95 29.63 -0.73 8.38
C GLY A 95 28.97 -2.01 8.87
N TYR A 96 29.09 -3.08 8.10
CA TYR A 96 28.86 -4.43 8.60
C TYR A 96 29.94 -4.69 9.66
N GLU A 97 29.72 -4.24 10.91
CA GLU A 97 30.40 -4.84 12.04
C GLU A 97 29.76 -6.21 12.24
N ALA A 98 30.44 -7.24 11.73
CA ALA A 98 30.17 -8.62 12.11
C ALA A 98 30.08 -8.68 13.65
N PRO A 99 29.12 -9.43 14.21
CA PRO A 99 28.98 -9.52 15.66
C PRO A 99 30.30 -10.02 16.23
N SER A 100 30.98 -9.15 16.98
CA SER A 100 32.19 -9.54 17.69
C SER A 100 31.78 -10.64 18.66
N ALA A 101 32.26 -11.85 18.43
CA ALA A 101 32.06 -12.96 19.34
C ALA A 101 32.88 -12.72 20.62
N THR A 102 32.42 -11.78 21.45
CA THR A 102 32.92 -11.57 22.81
C THR A 102 31.84 -12.03 23.79
N GLY A 103 31.31 -13.22 23.54
CA GLY A 103 30.56 -13.99 24.54
C GLY A 103 31.56 -14.67 25.45
N GLY A 104 31.84 -14.06 26.60
CA GLY A 104 32.71 -14.62 27.63
C GLY A 104 32.23 -16.00 28.09
N LEU A 105 33.02 -17.02 27.80
CA LEU A 105 32.93 -18.32 28.49
C LEU A 105 33.96 -18.31 29.62
N SER A 106 33.53 -17.87 30.80
CA SER A 106 34.27 -18.09 32.04
C SER A 106 34.16 -19.57 32.41
N GLY A 107 35.14 -20.36 31.98
CA GLY A 107 35.27 -21.78 32.32
C GLY A 107 36.75 -22.13 32.54
N SER A 108 37.15 -22.23 33.80
CA SER A 108 38.51 -22.59 34.22
C SER A 108 38.87 -24.02 33.81
N VAL A 109 39.90 -24.18 32.97
CA VAL A 109 40.67 -25.43 32.90
C VAL A 109 42.16 -25.10 32.84
N GLN A 110 42.86 -25.56 33.86
CA GLN A 110 44.30 -25.51 34.07
C GLN A 110 44.97 -26.58 33.21
N GLY A 111 45.92 -26.24 32.34
CA GLY A 111 46.70 -27.22 31.58
C GLY A 111 47.62 -26.59 30.56
N GLY A 112 48.93 -26.64 30.81
CA GLY A 112 49.96 -25.99 30.00
C GLY A 112 50.08 -26.57 28.59
N GLY A 113 50.08 -25.66 27.62
CA GLY A 113 50.40 -25.89 26.22
C GLY A 113 50.09 -24.61 25.45
N ALA A 114 51.11 -23.86 25.05
CA ALA A 114 50.92 -22.67 24.22
C ALA A 114 50.42 -23.10 22.84
N LEU A 115 49.11 -23.00 22.61
CA LEU A 115 48.54 -23.02 21.27
C LEU A 115 48.69 -21.63 20.69
N THR A 116 49.67 -21.45 19.81
CA THR A 116 49.67 -20.34 18.86
C THR A 116 48.39 -20.45 18.02
N VAL A 117 47.46 -19.52 18.24
CA VAL A 117 46.35 -19.28 17.32
C VAL A 117 46.99 -18.80 16.02
N THR A 118 47.10 -19.69 15.04
CA THR A 118 47.30 -19.27 13.66
C THR A 118 46.01 -18.59 13.27
N ASP A 119 46.06 -17.26 13.12
CA ASP A 119 45.00 -16.46 12.53
C ASP A 119 44.94 -16.83 11.05
N THR A 120 44.31 -17.97 10.74
CA THR A 120 43.89 -18.28 9.39
C THR A 120 42.61 -17.49 9.19
N THR A 121 42.76 -16.19 8.90
CA THR A 121 41.70 -15.39 8.30
C THR A 121 41.52 -15.94 6.88
N ASP A 122 40.82 -17.07 6.79
CA ASP A 122 40.43 -17.66 5.53
C ASP A 122 39.25 -16.83 5.03
N ASP A 123 39.58 -15.71 4.40
CA ASP A 123 38.66 -14.78 3.72
C ASP A 123 37.92 -15.44 2.54
N SER A 124 38.18 -16.74 2.31
CA SER A 124 37.66 -17.54 1.21
C SER A 124 36.19 -17.95 1.36
N VAL A 125 35.57 -17.79 2.54
CA VAL A 125 34.15 -18.12 2.75
C VAL A 125 33.21 -17.04 2.19
N ILE A 126 33.69 -15.81 1.97
CA ILE A 126 32.88 -14.70 1.41
C ILE A 126 32.99 -14.62 -0.13
N ALA A 127 34.00 -15.25 -0.73
CA ALA A 127 34.36 -15.13 -2.15
C ALA A 127 33.39 -15.80 -3.17
N GLY A 128 32.19 -16.22 -2.75
CA GLY A 128 31.22 -16.93 -3.59
C GLY A 128 29.77 -16.51 -3.43
N LEU A 129 29.47 -15.48 -2.63
CA LEU A 129 28.11 -14.94 -2.57
C LEU A 129 27.84 -14.17 -3.86
N PRO A 130 26.68 -14.38 -4.51
CA PRO A 130 26.30 -13.58 -5.67
C PRO A 130 26.26 -12.11 -5.27
N GLU A 131 26.81 -11.23 -6.11
CA GLU A 131 26.68 -9.78 -5.93
C GLU A 131 25.19 -9.41 -6.04
N ILE A 132 24.56 -9.09 -4.90
CA ILE A 132 23.15 -8.70 -4.84
C ILE A 132 23.07 -7.20 -5.14
N LYS A 133 22.61 -6.85 -6.34
CA LYS A 133 22.29 -5.46 -6.70
C LYS A 133 20.90 -5.10 -6.20
N THR A 134 20.84 -4.33 -5.12
CA THR A 134 19.57 -3.85 -4.56
C THR A 134 19.05 -2.70 -5.41
N PRO A 135 17.79 -2.75 -5.90
CA PRO A 135 17.22 -1.62 -6.62
C PRO A 135 17.06 -0.43 -5.67
N LEU A 136 17.35 0.77 -6.18
CA LEU A 136 17.05 2.04 -5.55
C LEU A 136 15.54 2.29 -5.54
N ASP A 137 14.85 1.84 -6.59
CA ASP A 137 13.41 1.93 -6.71
C ASP A 137 12.82 0.71 -7.42
N LYS A 138 11.71 0.18 -6.90
CA LYS A 138 11.08 -1.05 -7.40
C LYS A 138 9.56 -1.02 -7.29
N ILE A 139 8.89 -1.38 -8.39
CA ILE A 139 7.47 -1.72 -8.34
C ILE A 139 7.31 -3.01 -7.53
N VAL A 140 6.72 -2.89 -6.34
CA VAL A 140 6.48 -4.01 -5.41
C VAL A 140 5.16 -4.71 -5.70
N LEU A 141 4.13 -3.94 -6.10
CA LEU A 141 2.87 -4.47 -6.57
C LEU A 141 2.42 -3.71 -7.82
N ALA A 142 2.15 -4.46 -8.88
CA ALA A 142 1.63 -3.91 -10.13
C ALA A 142 0.13 -4.14 -10.23
N HIS A 143 -0.57 -3.19 -10.86
CA HIS A 143 -1.98 -3.34 -11.28
C HIS A 143 -2.93 -3.68 -10.13
N VAL A 144 -2.73 -3.05 -8.97
CA VAL A 144 -3.58 -3.26 -7.79
C VAL A 144 -4.82 -2.39 -7.92
N GLN A 145 -6.01 -2.97 -7.74
CA GLN A 145 -7.26 -2.23 -7.83
C GLN A 145 -7.53 -1.47 -6.53
N VAL A 146 -7.96 -0.22 -6.64
CA VAL A 146 -8.44 0.60 -5.53
C VAL A 146 -9.90 0.23 -5.24
N LEU A 147 -10.17 -0.22 -4.02
CA LEU A 147 -11.52 -0.55 -3.56
C LEU A 147 -12.22 0.67 -2.96
N GLU A 148 -11.49 1.48 -2.19
CA GLU A 148 -12.00 2.66 -1.51
C GLU A 148 -10.89 3.69 -1.31
N VAL A 149 -11.25 4.97 -1.34
CA VAL A 149 -10.36 6.10 -1.07
C VAL A 149 -10.90 6.85 0.13
N SER A 150 -10.13 6.90 1.22
CA SER A 150 -10.44 7.67 2.41
C SER A 150 -9.89 9.09 2.27
N ARG A 151 -10.76 10.08 2.40
CA ARG A 151 -10.43 11.50 2.29
C ARG A 151 -10.73 12.24 3.58
N GLU A 152 -9.97 13.30 3.84
CA GLU A 152 -10.25 14.19 4.95
C GLU A 152 -11.65 14.81 4.81
N ARG A 153 -12.38 14.91 5.92
CA ARG A 153 -13.70 15.55 5.96
C ARG A 153 -13.57 16.94 6.57
N VAL A 154 -13.52 17.95 5.72
CA VAL A 154 -13.43 19.36 6.15
C VAL A 154 -14.84 19.90 6.36
N SER A 155 -15.10 20.58 7.47
CA SER A 155 -16.41 21.17 7.73
C SER A 155 -16.76 22.21 6.64
N ASN A 156 -17.93 22.07 6.03
CA ASN A 156 -18.38 23.03 5.02
C ASN A 156 -18.88 24.31 5.72
N PRO A 157 -18.22 25.48 5.56
CA PRO A 157 -18.68 26.72 6.16
C PRO A 157 -20.05 27.19 5.64
N ASN A 158 -20.46 26.75 4.45
CA ASN A 158 -21.72 27.13 3.82
C ASN A 158 -22.89 26.21 4.21
N TYR A 159 -22.62 25.14 4.98
CA TYR A 159 -23.65 24.19 5.37
C TYR A 159 -24.76 24.86 6.20
N GLY A 160 -25.99 24.80 5.69
CA GLY A 160 -27.16 25.40 6.33
C GLY A 160 -27.36 26.90 6.07
N LEU A 161 -26.39 27.58 5.45
CA LEU A 161 -26.55 28.97 4.98
C LEU A 161 -27.29 29.01 3.63
N SER A 162 -26.98 28.07 2.73
CA SER A 162 -27.58 27.98 1.39
C SER A 162 -29.08 27.65 1.42
N ALA A 163 -29.55 26.94 2.46
CA ALA A 163 -30.96 26.62 2.67
C ALA A 163 -31.84 27.85 2.98
N ALA A 164 -31.24 28.99 3.36
CA ALA A 164 -31.95 30.24 3.59
C ALA A 164 -32.20 31.04 2.29
N GLU A 165 -31.37 30.84 1.26
CA GLU A 165 -31.46 31.58 -0.01
C GLU A 165 -32.04 30.72 -1.16
N ASP A 166 -31.74 29.43 -1.20
CA ASP A 166 -32.32 28.49 -2.15
C ASP A 166 -32.59 27.11 -1.49
N PRO A 167 -33.86 26.74 -1.24
CA PRO A 167 -34.23 25.49 -0.58
C PRO A 167 -33.87 24.23 -1.40
N THR A 168 -33.41 24.38 -2.64
CA THR A 168 -32.93 23.28 -3.49
C THR A 168 -31.41 23.08 -3.41
N SER A 169 -30.66 24.06 -2.91
CA SER A 169 -29.21 23.98 -2.68
C SER A 169 -28.90 23.46 -1.27
N LEU A 170 -29.10 22.16 -1.05
CA LEU A 170 -28.59 21.50 0.16
C LEU A 170 -27.13 21.12 -0.09
N GLU A 171 -26.21 22.03 0.22
CA GLU A 171 -24.79 21.70 0.25
C GLU A 171 -24.51 20.66 1.36
N PRO A 172 -23.54 19.76 1.17
CA PRO A 172 -23.18 18.77 2.17
C PRO A 172 -22.51 19.40 3.41
N ALA A 173 -22.65 18.74 4.56
CA ALA A 173 -22.07 19.19 5.84
C ALA A 173 -20.54 19.17 5.87
N TYR A 174 -19.94 18.35 5.01
CA TYR A 174 -18.50 18.18 4.90
C TYR A 174 -18.09 18.24 3.42
N LEU A 175 -16.97 18.89 3.16
CA LEU A 175 -16.25 18.86 1.90
C LEU A 175 -15.16 17.80 1.99
N GLU A 176 -14.90 17.12 0.87
CA GLU A 176 -13.78 16.19 0.75
C GLU A 176 -12.48 16.97 0.58
N GLY A 177 -11.52 16.69 1.46
CA GLY A 177 -10.16 17.21 1.41
C GLY A 177 -9.19 16.19 0.79
N ASP A 178 -7.97 16.21 1.29
CA ASP A 178 -6.88 15.39 0.79
C ASP A 178 -7.07 13.90 1.06
N VAL A 179 -6.44 13.05 0.26
CA VAL A 179 -6.44 11.60 0.45
C VAL A 179 -5.62 11.24 1.68
N GLN A 180 -6.21 10.51 2.62
CA GLN A 180 -5.57 10.06 3.87
C GLN A 180 -5.26 8.56 3.86
N GLY A 181 -5.97 7.79 3.04
CA GLY A 181 -5.82 6.35 3.00
C GLY A 181 -6.45 5.76 1.75
N VAL A 182 -5.94 4.61 1.34
CA VAL A 182 -6.52 3.81 0.27
C VAL A 182 -6.69 2.37 0.69
N THR A 183 -7.81 1.79 0.33
CA THR A 183 -8.07 0.35 0.47
C THR A 183 -7.83 -0.30 -0.87
N LEU A 184 -6.95 -1.30 -0.90
CA LEU A 184 -6.47 -1.95 -2.12
C LEU A 184 -6.82 -3.43 -2.15
N LEU A 185 -7.13 -3.95 -3.34
CA LEU A 185 -7.34 -5.38 -3.57
C LEU A 185 -6.00 -6.05 -3.87
N VAL A 186 -5.43 -6.75 -2.88
CA VAL A 186 -4.06 -7.27 -2.94
C VAL A 186 -4.08 -8.79 -2.95
N PRO A 187 -3.22 -9.47 -3.75
CA PRO A 187 -3.05 -10.91 -3.64
C PRO A 187 -2.57 -11.29 -2.23
N LYS A 188 -3.20 -12.30 -1.63
CA LYS A 188 -2.90 -12.73 -0.26
C LYS A 188 -1.42 -13.05 -0.03
N GLY A 189 -0.76 -13.67 -1.02
CA GLY A 189 0.68 -13.97 -0.95
C GLY A 189 1.60 -12.75 -1.00
N ALA A 190 1.07 -11.57 -1.32
CA ALA A 190 1.82 -10.33 -1.45
C ALA A 190 1.52 -9.33 -0.31
N GLU A 191 0.65 -9.70 0.64
CA GLU A 191 0.30 -8.90 1.80
C GLU A 191 1.52 -8.54 2.65
N GLU A 192 2.37 -9.53 2.95
CA GLU A 192 3.58 -9.32 3.75
C GLU A 192 4.57 -8.40 3.05
N LEU A 193 4.71 -8.53 1.72
CA LEU A 193 5.58 -7.67 0.93
C LEU A 193 5.08 -6.22 0.92
N LEU A 194 3.77 -6.03 0.83
CA LEU A 194 3.15 -4.70 0.89
C LEU A 194 3.44 -4.03 2.23
N PHE A 195 3.16 -4.69 3.34
CA PHE A 195 3.40 -4.10 4.66
C PHE A 195 4.88 -3.92 4.97
N PHE A 196 5.74 -4.83 4.50
CA PHE A 196 7.18 -4.60 4.52
C PHE A 196 7.56 -3.29 3.80
N ALA A 197 6.97 -3.04 2.62
CA ALA A 197 7.23 -1.82 1.85
C ALA A 197 6.69 -0.56 2.54
N VAL A 198 5.51 -0.63 3.18
CA VAL A 198 4.93 0.45 3.98
C VAL A 198 5.84 0.81 5.16
N ASP A 199 6.35 -0.18 5.87
CA ASP A 199 7.09 0.04 7.12
C ASP A 199 8.56 0.39 6.90
N ASN A 200 9.17 -0.05 5.79
CA ASN A 200 10.62 0.04 5.57
C ASN A 200 11.02 0.91 4.38
N GLY A 201 10.07 1.40 3.59
CA GLY A 201 10.34 2.12 2.34
C GLY A 201 9.65 3.47 2.24
N THR A 202 10.01 4.23 1.20
CA THR A 202 9.17 5.34 0.75
C THR A 202 8.26 4.83 -0.35
N LEU A 203 6.94 4.90 -0.12
CA LEU A 203 5.96 4.46 -1.11
C LEU A 203 5.63 5.57 -2.09
N HIS A 204 5.48 5.19 -3.35
CA HIS A 204 4.94 6.01 -4.42
C HIS A 204 3.85 5.23 -5.15
N MET A 205 2.70 5.88 -5.37
CA MET A 205 1.56 5.28 -6.06
C MET A 205 1.34 5.97 -7.39
N THR A 206 1.21 5.20 -8.46
CA THR A 206 1.00 5.71 -9.81
C THR A 206 -0.23 5.08 -10.43
N ILE A 207 -1.08 5.89 -11.07
CA ILE A 207 -2.28 5.39 -11.76
C ILE A 207 -1.87 4.72 -13.08
N VAL A 208 -2.43 3.54 -13.32
CA VAL A 208 -2.19 2.73 -14.49
C VAL A 208 -3.38 2.81 -15.44
N PRO A 209 -3.17 2.99 -16.76
CA PRO A 209 -4.24 2.93 -17.73
C PRO A 209 -4.92 1.56 -17.71
N HIS A 210 -6.25 1.54 -17.69
CA HIS A 210 -7.03 0.29 -17.68
C HIS A 210 -6.68 -0.63 -18.88
N SER A 211 -6.36 -0.05 -20.04
CA SER A 211 -5.93 -0.80 -21.22
C SER A 211 -4.60 -1.55 -21.02
N ALA A 212 -3.67 -1.01 -20.23
CA ALA A 212 -2.38 -1.64 -19.93
C ALA A 212 -2.54 -2.84 -18.99
N VAL A 213 -3.46 -2.75 -18.03
CA VAL A 213 -3.85 -3.85 -17.15
C VAL A 213 -4.41 -5.01 -17.97
N MET A 214 -5.35 -4.71 -18.87
CA MET A 214 -5.98 -5.72 -19.74
C MET A 214 -5.00 -6.34 -20.74
N ALA A 215 -3.96 -5.61 -21.13
CA ALA A 215 -2.90 -6.12 -21.99
C ALA A 215 -1.87 -6.99 -21.24
N GLY A 216 -1.93 -7.07 -19.91
CA GLY A 216 -1.01 -7.87 -19.10
C GLY A 216 0.41 -7.32 -19.12
N ALA A 217 0.58 -6.00 -19.08
CA ALA A 217 1.92 -5.40 -19.05
C ALA A 217 2.69 -5.84 -17.78
N GLU A 218 3.90 -6.38 -17.96
CA GLU A 218 4.71 -6.80 -16.83
C GLU A 218 5.48 -5.62 -16.21
N PRO A 219 5.63 -5.56 -14.87
CA PRO A 219 6.39 -4.50 -14.22
C PRO A 219 7.87 -4.56 -14.59
N SER A 220 8.54 -3.41 -14.53
CA SER A 220 9.96 -3.33 -14.82
C SER A 220 10.81 -4.03 -13.75
N ALA A 221 12.08 -4.32 -14.09
CA ALA A 221 13.04 -4.91 -13.14
C ALA A 221 13.34 -4.00 -11.94
N GLY A 222 13.01 -2.70 -12.02
CA GLY A 222 13.41 -1.67 -11.06
C GLY A 222 14.58 -0.84 -11.61
N ILE A 223 15.02 0.14 -10.84
CA ILE A 223 16.19 0.97 -11.15
C ILE A 223 17.27 0.71 -10.10
N THR A 224 18.47 0.32 -10.53
CA THR A 224 19.65 0.20 -9.65
C THR A 224 20.48 1.48 -9.64
N TRP A 225 21.39 1.63 -8.68
CA TRP A 225 22.33 2.76 -8.68
C TRP A 225 23.21 2.76 -9.94
N GLU A 226 23.62 1.58 -10.42
CA GLU A 226 24.41 1.45 -11.64
C GLU A 226 23.64 1.93 -12.88
N ASP A 227 22.33 1.69 -12.93
CA ASP A 227 21.48 2.18 -14.02
C ASP A 227 21.44 3.72 -14.04
N VAL A 228 21.37 4.35 -12.87
CA VAL A 228 21.41 5.82 -12.74
C VAL A 228 22.78 6.36 -13.16
N VAL A 229 23.87 5.73 -12.71
CA VAL A 229 25.22 6.13 -13.11
C VAL A 229 25.40 5.99 -14.63
N ARG A 230 24.93 4.90 -15.21
CA ARG A 230 24.97 4.68 -16.66
C ARG A 230 24.20 5.77 -17.41
N PHE A 231 22.98 6.08 -16.97
CA PHE A 231 22.16 7.14 -17.56
C PHE A 231 22.90 8.49 -17.59
N ILE A 232 23.53 8.89 -16.48
CA ILE A 232 24.30 10.14 -16.40
C ILE A 232 25.52 10.13 -17.33
N GLN A 233 26.21 8.99 -17.43
CA GLN A 233 27.37 8.85 -18.33
C GLN A 233 26.96 8.95 -19.79
N GLU A 234 25.84 8.35 -20.18
CA GLU A 234 25.28 8.42 -21.53
C GLU A 234 24.86 9.85 -21.89
N GLU A 235 24.16 10.56 -20.99
CA GLU A 235 23.83 11.98 -21.22
C GLU A 235 25.08 12.85 -21.42
N ARG A 236 26.13 12.63 -20.63
CA ARG A 236 27.39 13.38 -20.78
C ARG A 236 28.12 13.04 -22.08
N ALA A 237 28.13 11.78 -22.50
CA ALA A 237 28.72 11.38 -23.77
C ALA A 237 27.98 12.03 -24.95
N GLY A 238 26.64 12.01 -24.95
CA GLY A 238 25.84 12.68 -25.99
C GLY A 238 26.02 14.20 -26.01
N ALA A 239 26.15 14.84 -24.84
CA ALA A 239 26.42 16.27 -24.74
C ALA A 239 27.80 16.67 -25.30
N LEU A 240 28.81 15.79 -25.19
CA LEU A 240 30.14 16.01 -25.75
C LEU A 240 30.15 15.79 -27.28
N GLU A 241 29.41 14.82 -27.79
CA GLU A 241 29.29 14.55 -29.22
C GLU A 241 28.54 15.69 -29.95
N GLY A 242 27.47 16.22 -29.35
CA GLY A 242 26.77 17.40 -29.87
C GLY A 242 27.55 18.72 -29.77
N ALA A 243 28.57 18.80 -28.90
CA ALA A 243 29.45 19.97 -28.81
C ALA A 243 30.54 19.98 -29.90
N ASP A 244 30.92 18.82 -30.42
CA ASP A 244 31.92 18.68 -31.50
C ASP A 244 31.30 18.98 -32.88
N GLU A 245 30.01 18.67 -33.09
CA GLU A 245 29.27 19.03 -34.31
C GLU A 245 29.04 20.56 -34.44
N GLY A 246 28.83 21.25 -33.32
CA GLY A 246 28.63 22.71 -33.29
C GLY A 246 29.89 23.55 -33.49
N ALA A 247 31.08 22.95 -33.46
CA ALA A 247 32.37 23.65 -33.62
C ALA A 247 32.91 23.62 -35.06
N SER A 248 32.16 23.04 -36.02
CA SER A 248 32.58 22.88 -37.42
C SER A 248 31.90 23.83 -38.41
N ASP A 249 31.11 24.79 -37.92
CA ASP A 249 30.32 25.75 -38.72
C ASP A 249 30.68 27.24 -38.48
N GLU A 250 31.92 27.54 -38.06
CA GLU A 250 32.54 28.88 -38.13
C GLU A 250 33.76 28.91 -39.07
#